data_AF-A0A1Y1K0A7-F1
#
_entry.id   AF-A0A1Y1K0A7-F1
#
_cell.length_a   1.000
_cell.length_b   1.000
_cell.length_c   1.000
_cell.angle_alpha   90.00
_cell.angle_beta   90.00
_cell.angle_gamma   90.00
#
_symmetry.space_group_name_H-M   'P 1'
#
loop_
_entity.id
_entity.type
_entity.pdbx_description
1 polymer ?
#
loop_
_entity_poly.entity_id
_entity_poly.type
_entity_poly.pdbx_seq_one_letter_code
_entity_poly.pdbx_strand_id
1 'polypeptide(L)'
;MVEYILTTNIVMSKGHEYIPARSWLGNGLLTSNGDKEWKAHRKAISRTFHKDIYHNYISVFERNSNILVKQLRSELGKASFDISKFITLCSLDIISGKYGR
;
A
#
# COMPACT_ATOMS: atom_id res chain seq x y z
N MET A 1 -24.09 9.79 -1.79
CA MET A 1 -24.39 8.69 -0.86
C MET A 1 -23.12 7.96 -0.40
N VAL A 2 -22.25 7.50 -1.29
CA VAL A 2 -20.99 6.80 -0.92
C VAL A 2 -20.07 7.65 -0.04
N GLU A 3 -19.80 8.90 -0.41
CA GLU A 3 -18.97 9.82 0.38
C GLU A 3 -19.50 10.01 1.81
N TYR A 4 -20.81 10.18 1.97
CA TYR A 4 -21.45 10.33 3.28
C TYR A 4 -21.22 9.10 4.16
N ILE A 5 -21.32 7.88 3.60
CA ILE A 5 -21.07 6.64 4.33
C ILE A 5 -19.58 6.52 4.72
N LEU A 6 -18.66 6.93 3.84
CA LEU A 6 -17.22 6.80 4.07
C LEU A 6 -16.63 7.87 5.01
N THR A 7 -17.27 9.03 5.13
CA THR A 7 -16.77 10.17 5.90
C THR A 7 -17.42 10.31 7.28
N THR A 8 -18.62 9.78 7.46
CA THR A 8 -19.33 9.82 8.74
C THR A 8 -19.07 8.54 9.55
N ASN A 9 -19.19 8.62 10.88
CA ASN A 9 -18.99 7.47 11.77
C ASN A 9 -20.26 6.61 11.94
N ILE A 10 -21.18 6.65 10.97
CA ILE A 10 -22.46 5.91 11.05
C ILE A 10 -22.29 4.41 10.84
N VAL A 11 -21.35 4.00 9.98
CA VAL A 11 -21.04 2.60 9.69
C VAL A 11 -19.54 2.39 9.91
N MET A 12 -19.20 1.89 11.11
CA MET A 12 -17.81 1.68 11.54
C MET A 12 -17.42 0.19 11.58
N SER A 13 -18.36 -0.70 11.31
CA SER A 13 -18.11 -2.14 11.16
C SER A 13 -17.60 -2.45 9.75
N LYS A 14 -16.67 -3.40 9.65
CA LYS A 14 -16.22 -3.93 8.37
C LYS A 14 -17.24 -4.92 7.83
N GLY A 15 -17.42 -4.91 6.51
CA GLY A 15 -18.32 -5.86 5.84
C GLY A 15 -17.77 -7.29 5.87
N HIS A 16 -18.62 -8.24 5.49
CA HIS A 16 -18.28 -9.66 5.46
C HIS A 16 -17.12 -9.98 4.50
N GLU A 17 -16.85 -9.11 3.52
CA GLU A 17 -15.71 -9.21 2.61
C GLU A 17 -14.34 -9.17 3.31
N TYR A 18 -14.27 -8.66 4.55
CA TYR A 18 -13.04 -8.62 5.34
C TYR A 18 -12.78 -9.91 6.13
N ILE A 19 -13.72 -10.87 6.16
CA ILE A 19 -13.57 -12.13 6.91
C ILE A 19 -12.35 -12.95 6.44
N PRO A 20 -12.11 -13.14 5.12
CA PRO A 20 -10.92 -13.87 4.66
C PRO A 20 -9.62 -13.16 5.06
N ALA A 21 -9.60 -11.83 5.05
CA ALA A 21 -8.43 -11.07 5.49
C ALA A 21 -8.19 -11.20 7.00
N ARG A 22 -9.25 -11.40 7.78
CA ARG A 22 -9.19 -11.54 9.25
C ARG A 22 -8.48 -12.81 9.70
N SER A 23 -8.57 -13.90 8.94
CA SER A 23 -7.84 -15.14 9.25
C SER A 23 -6.32 -15.00 9.08
N TRP A 24 -5.89 -14.12 8.17
CA TRP A 24 -4.48 -13.88 7.91
C TRP A 24 -3.89 -12.71 8.70
N LEU A 25 -4.63 -11.61 8.85
CA LEU A 25 -4.17 -10.35 9.45
C LEU A 25 -4.67 -10.13 10.89
N GLY A 26 -5.49 -11.05 11.43
CA GLY A 26 -6.09 -10.92 12.76
C GLY A 26 -7.03 -9.71 12.87
N ASN A 27 -7.13 -9.10 14.07
CA ASN A 27 -7.86 -7.85 14.32
C ASN A 27 -6.91 -6.64 14.21
N GLY A 28 -6.37 -6.40 13.01
CA GLY A 28 -5.47 -5.29 12.73
C GLY A 28 -6.18 -4.05 12.17
N LEU A 29 -5.42 -3.07 11.68
CA LEU A 29 -5.95 -1.79 11.15
C LEU A 29 -7.05 -1.97 10.08
N LEU A 30 -6.91 -2.96 9.19
CA LEU A 30 -7.83 -3.16 8.07
C LEU A 30 -9.07 -3.97 8.44
N THR A 31 -8.96 -4.83 9.45
CA THR A 31 -9.93 -5.89 9.78
C THR A 31 -10.60 -5.69 11.14
N SER A 32 -10.09 -4.77 11.97
CA SER A 32 -10.69 -4.44 13.27
C SER A 32 -12.08 -3.83 13.07
N ASN A 33 -13.04 -4.34 13.85
CA ASN A 33 -14.38 -3.78 13.92
C ASN A 33 -14.46 -2.78 15.07
N GLY A 34 -15.17 -1.68 14.82
CA GLY A 34 -15.46 -0.71 15.86
C GLY A 34 -14.38 0.36 16.01
N ASP A 35 -14.85 1.46 16.56
CA ASP A 35 -14.17 2.74 16.51
C ASP A 35 -12.91 2.79 17.40
N LYS A 36 -12.94 2.13 18.57
CA LYS A 36 -11.87 2.22 19.58
C LYS A 36 -10.56 1.54 19.15
N GLU A 37 -10.62 0.27 18.73
CA GLU A 37 -9.44 -0.49 18.33
C GLU A 37 -8.84 0.07 17.03
N TRP A 38 -9.69 0.35 16.04
CA TRP A 38 -9.27 0.95 14.78
C TRP A 38 -8.64 2.34 15.00
N LYS A 39 -9.26 3.22 15.82
CA LYS A 39 -8.69 4.54 16.13
C LYS A 39 -7.34 4.42 16.83
N ALA A 40 -7.18 3.48 17.76
CA ALA A 40 -5.92 3.25 18.44
C ALA A 40 -4.81 2.84 17.46
N HIS A 41 -5.08 1.83 16.62
CA HIS A 41 -4.14 1.37 15.59
C HIS A 41 -3.82 2.48 14.58
N ARG A 42 -4.84 3.20 14.10
CA ARG A 42 -4.65 4.32 13.16
C ARG A 42 -3.83 5.44 13.78
N LYS A 43 -4.09 5.81 15.04
CA LYS A 43 -3.34 6.85 15.75
C LYS A 43 -1.86 6.47 15.93
N ALA A 44 -1.56 5.20 16.17
CA ALA A 44 -0.17 4.73 16.25
C ALA A 44 0.54 4.89 14.90
N ILE A 45 -0.10 4.43 13.82
CA ILE A 45 0.47 4.43 12.46
C ILE A 45 0.59 5.85 11.88
N SER A 46 -0.40 6.71 12.11
CA SER A 46 -0.39 8.09 11.62
C SER A 46 0.79 8.92 12.14
N ARG A 47 1.36 8.57 13.31
CA ARG A 47 2.60 9.23 13.80
C ARG A 47 3.81 8.86 12.96
N THR A 48 3.86 7.65 12.42
CA THR A 48 4.94 7.19 11.54
C THR A 48 4.80 7.80 10.15
N PHE A 49 3.57 7.95 9.64
CA PHE A 49 3.28 8.60 8.34
C PHE A 49 3.05 10.12 8.46
N HIS A 50 3.91 10.82 9.21
CA HIS A 50 3.91 12.28 9.21
C HIS A 50 4.64 12.81 7.96
N LYS A 51 4.31 14.04 7.51
CA LYS A 51 4.75 14.56 6.21
C LYS A 51 6.26 14.51 5.98
N ASP A 52 7.07 14.64 7.02
CA ASP A 52 8.53 14.66 6.88
C ASP A 52 9.12 13.30 6.50
N ILE A 53 8.40 12.20 6.77
CA ILE A 53 8.86 10.86 6.36
C ILE A 53 8.88 10.69 4.85
N TYR A 54 8.06 11.45 4.11
CA TYR A 54 8.02 11.35 2.65
C TYR A 54 9.37 11.67 2.01
N HIS A 55 10.16 12.56 2.61
CA HIS A 55 11.51 12.87 2.12
C HIS A 55 12.43 11.62 2.10
N ASN A 56 12.31 10.74 3.10
CA ASN A 56 13.06 9.49 3.16
C ASN A 56 12.56 8.45 2.14
N TYR A 57 11.30 8.54 1.71
CA TYR A 57 10.74 7.64 0.71
C TYR A 57 11.06 8.08 -0.72
N ILE A 58 11.26 9.38 -0.98
CA ILE A 58 11.58 9.90 -2.33
C ILE A 58 12.82 9.19 -2.90
N SER A 59 13.88 9.02 -2.11
CA SER A 59 15.09 8.31 -2.56
C SER A 59 14.84 6.83 -2.89
N VAL A 60 13.94 6.18 -2.17
CA VAL A 60 13.53 4.79 -2.45
C VAL A 60 12.73 4.72 -3.75
N PHE A 61 11.80 5.66 -3.97
CA PHE A 61 11.03 5.76 -5.22
C PHE A 61 11.92 6.03 -6.42
N GLU A 62 12.84 7.00 -6.32
CA GLU A 62 13.76 7.35 -7.40
C GLU A 62 14.61 6.13 -7.80
N ARG A 63 15.22 5.46 -6.82
CA ARG A 63 16.07 4.30 -7.08
C ARG A 63 15.30 3.16 -7.74
N ASN A 64 14.14 2.79 -7.20
CA ASN A 64 13.33 1.69 -7.76
C ASN A 64 12.75 2.06 -9.13
N SER A 65 12.41 3.34 -9.37
CA SER A 65 12.01 3.82 -10.70
C SER A 65 13.14 3.70 -11.71
N ASN A 66 14.38 4.00 -11.32
CA ASN A 66 15.55 3.81 -12.18
C ASN A 66 15.79 2.32 -12.50
N ILE A 67 15.57 1.42 -11.55
CA ILE A 67 15.65 -0.04 -11.78
C ILE A 67 14.54 -0.48 -12.74
N LEU A 68 13.30 -0.03 -12.51
CA LEU A 68 12.18 -0.30 -13.40
C LEU A 68 12.48 0.15 -14.84
N VAL A 69 13.02 1.36 -15.03
CA VAL A 69 13.41 1.85 -16.36
C VAL A 69 14.48 0.95 -16.99
N LYS A 70 15.48 0.48 -16.22
CA LYS A 70 16.50 -0.46 -16.72
C LYS A 70 15.88 -1.79 -17.15
N GLN A 71 14.92 -2.32 -16.40
CA GLN A 71 14.20 -3.55 -16.73
C GLN A 71 13.32 -3.37 -17.97
N LEU A 72 12.61 -2.23 -18.09
CA LEU A 72 11.79 -1.96 -19.27
C LEU A 72 12.63 -1.79 -20.54
N ARG A 73 13.89 -1.33 -20.42
CA ARG A 73 14.80 -1.26 -21.57
C ARG A 73 15.10 -2.64 -22.18
N SER A 74 15.06 -3.74 -21.45
CA SER A 74 15.25 -5.08 -22.03
C SER A 74 14.06 -5.55 -22.88
N GLU A 75 12.94 -4.85 -22.79
CA GLU A 75 11.74 -5.14 -23.58
C GLU A 75 11.66 -4.31 -24.87
N LEU A 76 12.62 -3.39 -25.10
CA LEU A 76 12.68 -2.61 -26.33
C LEU A 76 12.84 -3.50 -27.56
N GLY A 77 12.07 -3.21 -28.62
CA GLY A 77 12.09 -3.97 -29.87
C GLY A 77 11.17 -5.20 -29.89
N LYS A 78 10.51 -5.54 -28.77
CA LYS A 78 9.45 -6.55 -28.76
C LYS A 78 8.14 -5.95 -29.28
N ALA A 79 7.34 -6.76 -29.97
CA ALA A 79 6.04 -6.34 -30.48
C ALA A 79 5.03 -5.99 -29.35
N SER A 80 5.15 -6.68 -28.21
CA SER A 80 4.40 -6.39 -26.99
C SER A 80 5.07 -7.03 -25.77
N PHE A 81 4.77 -6.51 -24.57
CA PHE A 81 5.18 -7.11 -23.30
C PHE A 81 4.16 -6.79 -22.20
N ASP A 82 4.15 -7.59 -21.14
CA ASP A 82 3.26 -7.39 -19.99
C ASP A 82 3.93 -6.48 -18.93
N ILE A 83 3.44 -5.25 -18.82
CA ILE A 83 3.94 -4.25 -17.87
C ILE A 83 3.56 -4.57 -16.41
N SER A 84 2.49 -5.34 -16.18
CA SER A 84 1.92 -5.59 -14.85
C SER A 84 2.95 -6.24 -13.92
N LYS A 85 3.78 -7.14 -14.46
CA LYS A 85 4.87 -7.80 -13.73
C LYS A 85 5.90 -6.79 -13.24
N PHE A 86 6.35 -5.88 -14.11
CA PHE A 86 7.35 -4.88 -13.78
C PHE A 86 6.83 -3.89 -12.71
N ILE A 87 5.58 -3.46 -12.83
CA ILE A 87 4.95 -2.55 -11.86
C ILE A 87 4.74 -3.24 -10.52
N THR A 88 4.30 -4.51 -10.52
CA THR A 88 4.09 -5.28 -9.29
C THR A 88 5.41 -5.48 -8.54
N LEU A 89 6.48 -5.84 -9.23
CA LEU A 89 7.82 -5.99 -8.64
C LEU A 89 8.36 -4.66 -8.11
N CYS A 90 8.27 -3.58 -8.90
CA CYS A 90 8.69 -2.25 -8.46
C CYS A 90 7.92 -1.79 -7.21
N SER A 91 6.60 -2.00 -7.18
CA SER A 91 5.75 -1.65 -6.03
C SER A 91 6.11 -2.47 -4.79
N LEU A 92 6.42 -3.76 -4.97
CA LEU A 92 6.85 -4.64 -3.89
C LEU A 92 8.21 -4.20 -3.31
N ASP A 93 9.16 -3.83 -4.16
CA ASP A 93 10.49 -3.36 -3.75
C ASP A 93 10.40 -2.03 -2.99
N ILE A 94 9.55 -1.11 -3.46
CA ILE A 94 9.24 0.15 -2.78
C ILE A 94 8.66 -0.10 -1.38
N ILE A 95 7.64 -0.95 -1.25
CA ILE A 95 6.97 -1.21 0.04
C ILE A 95 7.89 -1.98 0.99
N SER A 96 8.69 -2.92 0.47
CA SER A 96 9.63 -3.70 1.29
C SER A 96 10.87 -2.90 1.72
N GLY A 97 11.06 -1.69 1.18
CA GLY A 97 12.31 -0.93 1.33
C GLY A 97 13.52 -1.70 0.80
N LYS A 98 13.31 -2.68 -0.08
CA LYS A 98 14.38 -3.53 -0.59
C LYS A 98 15.14 -2.78 -1.66
N TYR A 99 16.45 -2.78 -1.49
CA TYR A 99 17.39 -2.28 -2.48
C TYR A 99 17.50 -3.35 -3.56
N GLY A 100 17.01 -3.05 -4.78
CA GLY A 100 17.08 -3.98 -5.91
C GLY A 100 18.43 -4.70 -5.97
N ARG A 101 18.35 -6.03 -5.97
CA ARG A 101 19.49 -6.95 -6.01
C ARG A 101 20.25 -6.84 -7.33
#